data_AF-A0A090Q4R4-F1
#
_entry.id   AF-A0A090Q4R4-F1
#
_cell.length_a   1.000
_cell.length_b   1.000
_cell.length_c   1.000
_cell.angle_alpha   90.00
_cell.angle_beta   90.00
_cell.angle_gamma   90.00
#
_symmetry.space_group_name_H-M   'P 1'
#
loop_
_entity.id
_entity.type
_entity.pdbx_description
1 polymer ?
#
loop_
_entity_poly.entity_id
_entity_poly.type
_entity_poly.pdbx_seq_one_letter_code
_entity_poly.pdbx_strand_id
1 'polypeptide(L)' 'MYVSYAVGVAIAVAIYVLLWLAGYGSSPLIAFIAILVGLVLLFPYIGAVSKSIWAHFFFKYDRQIAKQVKNDSRT' A
#
# COMPACT_ATOMS: atom_id res chain seq x y z
N MET A 1 -3.09 1.72 -8.54
CA MET A 1 -1.90 2.50 -8.98
C MET A 1 -0.71 1.57 -8.91
N TYR A 2 0.26 1.64 -9.81
CA TYR A 2 1.39 0.69 -9.90
C TYR A 2 2.06 0.30 -8.55
N VAL A 3 1.99 1.19 -7.56
CA VAL A 3 2.46 0.99 -6.18
C VAL A 3 1.68 -0.09 -5.40
N SER A 4 0.43 -0.39 -5.73
CA SER A 4 -0.41 -1.34 -4.98
C SER A 4 0.07 -2.78 -5.04
N TYR A 5 0.75 -3.16 -6.12
CA TYR A 5 1.43 -4.45 -6.19
C TYR A 5 2.55 -4.52 -5.15
N ALA A 6 3.43 -3.52 -5.11
CA ALA A 6 4.53 -3.47 -4.13
C ALA A 6 4.01 -3.45 -2.68
N VAL A 7 2.95 -2.69 -2.40
CA VAL A 7 2.31 -2.67 -1.07
C VAL A 7 1.73 -4.05 -0.71
N GLY A 8 1.05 -4.72 -1.66
CA GLY A 8 0.52 -6.07 -1.43
C GLY A 8 1.63 -7.09 -1.17
N VAL A 9 2.73 -7.03 -1.91
CA VAL A 9 3.91 -7.88 -1.67
C VAL A 9 4.51 -7.61 -0.30
N ALA A 10 4.66 -6.34 0.11
CA ALA A 10 5.18 -5.97 1.43
C ALA A 10 4.31 -6.54 2.57
N ILE A 11 2.98 -6.50 2.41
CA ILE A 11 2.04 -7.11 3.37
C ILE A 11 2.18 -8.63 3.41
N ALA A 12 2.26 -9.30 2.25
CA ALA A 12 2.42 -10.74 2.18
C ALA A 12 3.74 -11.20 2.85
N VAL A 13 4.83 -10.48 2.60
CA VAL A 13 6.13 -10.72 3.25
C VAL A 13 6.02 -10.50 4.77
N ALA A 14 5.39 -9.40 5.22
CA ALA A 14 5.20 -9.13 6.64
C ALA A 14 4.40 -10.25 7.33
N ILE A 15 3.30 -10.72 6.73
CA ILE A 15 2.49 -11.83 7.25
C ILE A 15 3.33 -13.10 7.34
N TYR A 16 4.09 -13.43 6.29
CA TYR A 16 4.95 -14.62 6.30
C TYR A 16 6.02 -14.56 7.38
N VAL A 17 6.70 -13.43 7.54
CA VAL A 17 7.70 -13.23 8.59
C VAL A 17 7.08 -13.39 9.98
N LEU A 18 5.89 -12.82 10.21
CA LEU A 18 5.17 -13.01 11.47
C LEU A 18 4.81 -14.48 11.74
N LEU A 19 4.36 -15.20 10.71
CA LEU A 19 4.08 -16.64 10.84
C LEU A 19 5.34 -17.46 11.12
N TRP A 20 6.46 -17.11 10.49
CA TRP A 20 7.76 -17.75 10.73
C TRP A 20 8.18 -17.57 12.19
N LEU A 21 8.11 -16.33 12.70
CA LEU A 21 8.43 -16.02 14.09
C LEU A 21 7.46 -16.68 15.09
N ALA A 22 6.20 -16.87 14.71
CA ALA A 22 5.20 -17.57 15.51
C ALA A 22 5.34 -19.11 15.46
N GLY A 23 6.30 -19.66 14.72
CA GLY A 23 6.53 -21.10 14.60
C GLY A 23 5.64 -21.83 13.59
N TYR A 24 4.78 -21.11 12.85
CA TYR A 24 3.87 -21.68 11.84
C TYR A 24 4.36 -21.54 10.40
N GLY A 25 5.48 -20.85 10.18
CA GLY A 25 6.00 -20.54 8.83
C GLY A 25 6.56 -21.74 8.05
N SER A 26 6.70 -22.92 8.68
CA SER A 26 7.14 -24.16 8.02
C SER A 26 6.03 -24.87 7.24
N SER A 27 4.76 -24.53 7.48
CA SER A 27 3.61 -25.11 6.76
C SER A 27 3.21 -24.23 5.57
N PRO A 28 3.39 -24.71 4.32
CA PRO A 28 3.05 -23.93 3.13
C PRO A 28 1.56 -23.61 3.04
N LEU A 29 0.69 -24.53 3.47
CA LEU A 29 -0.76 -24.36 3.42
C LEU A 29 -1.22 -23.29 4.42
N ILE A 30 -0.65 -23.30 5.64
CA ILE A 30 -0.96 -22.27 6.65
C ILE A 30 -0.49 -20.90 6.17
N ALA A 31 0.75 -20.81 5.66
CA ALA A 31 1.30 -19.57 5.11
C ALA A 31 0.44 -19.02 3.96
N PHE A 32 0.03 -19.89 3.03
CA PHE A 32 -0.80 -19.52 1.89
C PHE A 32 -2.17 -18.96 2.32
N ILE A 33 -2.89 -19.66 3.20
CA ILE A 33 -4.21 -19.23 3.68
C ILE A 33 -4.08 -17.92 4.47
N ALA A 34 -3.10 -17.81 5.36
CA ALA A 34 -2.92 -16.61 6.17
C ALA A 34 -2.60 -15.37 5.32
N ILE A 35 -1.75 -15.52 4.29
CA ILE A 35 -1.46 -14.44 3.34
C ILE A 35 -2.72 -14.04 2.58
N LEU A 36 -3.49 -15.00 2.04
CA LEU A 36 -4.74 -14.72 1.34
C LEU A 36 -5.75 -13.97 2.22
N VAL A 37 -5.98 -14.47 3.45
CA VAL A 37 -6.90 -13.84 4.40
C VAL A 37 -6.43 -12.43 4.74
N GLY A 38 -5.13 -12.24 4.99
CA GLY A 38 -4.58 -10.92 5.30
C GLY A 38 -4.71 -9.93 4.14
N LEU A 39 -4.48 -10.36 2.89
CA LEU A 39 -4.67 -9.53 1.69
C LEU A 39 -6.13 -9.11 1.51
N VAL A 40 -7.08 -10.02 1.73
CA VAL A 40 -8.52 -9.71 1.63
C VAL A 40 -8.95 -8.74 2.73
N LEU A 41 -8.53 -8.99 3.97
CA LEU A 41 -8.86 -8.13 5.11
C LEU A 41 -8.27 -6.72 4.96
N LEU A 42 -7.05 -6.61 4.42
CA LEU A 42 -6.35 -5.35 4.22
C LEU A 42 -6.62 -4.70 2.86
N PHE A 43 -7.47 -5.29 2.02
CA PHE A 43 -7.82 -4.77 0.70
C PHE A 43 -8.17 -3.27 0.68
N PRO A 44 -9.06 -2.73 1.54
CA PRO A 44 -9.38 -1.30 1.52
C PRO A 44 -8.17 -0.42 1.83
N TYR A 45 -7.24 -0.90 2.66
CA TYR A 45 -6.05 -0.16 3.07
C TYR A 45 -4.96 -0.18 2.00
N ILE A 46 -4.78 -1.31 1.30
CA ILE A 46 -3.80 -1.42 0.20
C ILE A 46 -4.03 -0.29 -0.81
N GLY A 47 -5.27 -0.10 -1.25
CA GLY A 47 -5.61 0.94 -2.22
C GLY A 47 -5.41 2.36 -1.70
N ALA A 48 -5.78 2.63 -0.44
CA ALA A 48 -5.64 3.93 0.19
C ALA A 48 -4.16 4.33 0.37
N VAL A 49 -3.36 3.44 0.94
CA VAL A 49 -1.92 3.64 1.17
C VAL A 49 -1.18 3.77 -0.16
N SER A 50 -1.53 2.97 -1.16
CA SER A 50 -0.90 3.05 -2.49
C SER A 50 -1.05 4.42 -3.15
N LYS A 51 -2.21 5.06 -2.99
CA LYS A 51 -2.46 6.41 -3.52
C LYS A 51 -1.62 7.45 -2.77
N SER A 52 -1.51 7.35 -1.45
CA SER A 52 -0.68 8.24 -0.64
C SER A 52 0.80 8.10 -0.98
N ILE A 53 1.32 6.87 -1.06
CA ILE A 53 2.70 6.60 -1.46
C ILE A 53 2.95 7.17 -2.86
N TRP A 54 2.10 6.85 -3.83
CA TRP A 54 2.26 7.36 -5.20
C TRP A 54 2.30 8.89 -5.23
N ALA A 55 1.44 9.58 -4.49
CA ALA A 55 1.46 11.04 -4.42
C ALA A 55 2.82 11.56 -3.88
N HIS A 56 3.34 11.00 -2.79
CA HIS A 56 4.61 11.45 -2.22
C HIS A 56 5.83 11.18 -3.13
N PHE A 57 5.81 10.12 -3.91
CA PHE A 57 6.93 9.78 -4.81
C PHE A 57 6.92 10.59 -6.11
N PHE A 58 5.74 10.85 -6.68
CA PHE A 58 5.61 11.39 -8.03
C PHE A 58 5.13 12.85 -8.08
N PHE A 59 4.33 13.30 -7.12
CA PHE A 59 3.94 14.70 -7.04
C PHE A 59 4.95 15.50 -6.21
N LYS A 60 5.69 16.38 -6.88
CA LYS A 60 6.47 17.43 -6.24
C LYS A 60 5.66 18.72 -6.20
N TYR A 61 5.76 19.42 -5.07
CA TYR A 61 5.10 20.69 -4.90
C TYR A 61 5.68 21.75 -5.84
N ASP A 62 4.82 22.38 -6.63
CA ASP A 62 5.17 23.52 -7.50
C ASP A 62 4.47 24.79 -6.99
N ARG A 63 5.28 25.78 -6.61
CA ARG A 63 4.80 27.07 -6.07
C ARG A 63 4.06 27.92 -7.11
N GLN A 64 4.46 27.87 -8.38
CA GLN A 64 3.82 28.66 -9.43
C GLN A 64 2.43 28.10 -9.72
N ILE A 65 2.32 26.79 -9.86
CA ILE A 65 1.03 26.10 -10.04
C ILE A 65 0.13 26.36 -8.82
N ALA A 66 0.65 26.24 -7.60
CA ALA A 66 -0.12 26.49 -6.39
C ALA A 66 -0.67 27.93 -6.31
N LYS A 67 0.09 28.93 -6.76
CA LYS A 67 -0.37 30.33 -6.83
C LYS A 67 -1.43 30.55 -7.91
N GLN A 68 -1.30 29.89 -9.06
CA GLN A 68 -2.29 29.98 -10.14
C GLN A 68 -3.63 29.40 -9.71
N VAL A 69 -3.64 28.21 -9.08
CA VAL A 69 -4.87 27.59 -8.57
C VAL A 69 -5.56 28.47 -7.53
N LYS A 70 -4.81 29.13 -6.64
CA LYS A 70 -5.40 30.04 -5.64
C LYS A 70 -6.14 31.24 -6.27
N ASN A 71 -5.74 31.66 -7.46
CA ASN A 71 -6.29 32.83 -8.14
C ASN A 71 -7.30 32.45 -9.24
N ASP A 72 -7.61 31.17 -9.42
CA ASP A 72 -8.62 30.71 -10.36
C ASP A 72 -10.02 31.02 -9.79
N SER A 73 -10.76 31.88 -10.49
CA SER A 73 -12.11 32.32 -10.08
C SER A 73 -13.19 31.26 -10.25
N ARG A 74 -12.85 30.08 -10.79
CA ARG A 74 -13.76 28.94 -10.99
C ARG A 74 -13.73 27.93 -9.83
N THR A 75 -12.74 28.02 -8.95
CA THR A 75 -12.55 27.15 -7.77
C THR A 75 -12.75 27.94 -6.49
#